data_AF-A0A2T6DIQ3-F1
#
_entry.id   AF-A0A2T6DIQ3-F1
#
_cell.length_a   1.000
_cell.length_b   1.000
_cell.length_c   1.000
_cell.angle_alpha   90.00
_cell.angle_beta   90.00
_cell.angle_gamma   90.00
#
_symmetry.space_group_name_H-M   'P 1'
#
loop_
_entity.id
_entity.type
_entity.pdbx_description
1 polymer ?
#
loop_
_entity_poly.entity_id
_entity_poly.type
_entity_poly.pdbx_seq_one_letter_code
_entity_poly.pdbx_strand_id
1 'polypeptide(L)' 'MPSGGIQPKEFYLHEVSESTLMKRISYGAAHDASLLKYNVSPYSVYAPEVIQANPGNFNENWRNFWGFGQ' A
#
# COMPACT_ATOMS: atom_id res chain seq x y z
N MET A 1 17.22 4.38 -6.12
CA MET A 1 15.82 4.66 -5.71
C MET A 1 14.95 4.44 -6.92
N PRO A 2 13.89 3.59 -6.89
CA PRO A 2 12.90 3.61 -7.95
C PRO A 2 12.34 5.04 -8.03
N SER A 3 12.36 5.64 -9.21
CA SER A 3 12.11 7.06 -9.48
C SER A 3 10.64 7.48 -9.36
N GLY A 4 9.90 6.91 -8.42
CA GLY A 4 8.47 7.13 -8.24
C GLY A 4 8.03 6.75 -6.84
N GLY A 5 8.61 7.40 -5.82
CA GLY A 5 8.14 7.27 -4.44
C GLY A 5 6.65 7.58 -4.40
N ILE A 6 5.86 6.62 -3.91
CA ILE A 6 4.45 6.82 -3.68
C ILE A 6 4.28 7.96 -2.67
N GLN A 7 3.44 8.91 -3.01
CA GLN A 7 3.11 10.06 -2.19
C GLN A 7 1.92 9.70 -1.27
N PRO A 8 1.62 10.50 -0.23
CA PRO A 8 0.44 10.29 0.61
C PRO A 8 -0.87 10.11 -0.19
N LYS A 9 -0.93 10.62 -1.43
CA LYS A 9 -2.10 10.52 -2.31
C LYS A 9 -2.46 9.08 -2.71
N GLU A 10 -1.51 8.19 -2.99
CA GLU A 10 -1.87 6.82 -3.42
C GLU A 10 -2.45 6.00 -2.27
N PHE A 11 -1.98 6.21 -1.03
CA PHE A 11 -2.61 5.66 0.17
C PHE A 11 -4.08 6.10 0.25
N TYR A 12 -4.35 7.41 0.27
CA TYR A 12 -5.72 7.91 0.39
C TYR A 12 -6.62 7.46 -0.76
N LEU A 13 -6.11 7.43 -1.99
CA LEU A 13 -6.86 6.98 -3.15
C LEU A 13 -7.18 5.49 -3.09
N HIS A 14 -6.23 4.67 -2.63
CA HIS A 14 -6.44 3.24 -2.39
C HIS A 14 -7.54 3.02 -1.34
N GLU A 15 -7.41 3.60 -0.16
CA GLU A 15 -8.37 3.44 0.96
C GLU A 15 -9.79 3.89 0.60
N VAL A 16 -9.92 5.03 -0.11
CA VAL A 16 -11.23 5.53 -0.56
C VAL A 16 -11.87 4.59 -1.58
N SER A 17 -11.07 4.08 -2.53
CA SER A 17 -11.56 3.14 -3.53
C SER A 17 -11.97 1.81 -2.90
N GLU A 18 -11.15 1.28 -2.00
CA GLU A 18 -11.41 0.03 -1.29
C GLU A 18 -12.68 0.13 -0.45
N SER A 19 -12.79 1.16 0.39
CA SER A 19 -13.98 1.42 1.22
C SER A 19 -15.26 1.57 0.38
N THR A 20 -15.15 2.16 -0.80
CA THR A 20 -16.29 2.28 -1.73
C THR A 20 -16.70 0.92 -2.30
N LEU A 21 -15.73 0.08 -2.66
CA LEU A 21 -15.96 -1.24 -3.24
C LEU A 21 -16.44 -2.27 -2.21
N MET A 22 -15.98 -2.19 -0.96
CA MET A 22 -16.40 -3.06 0.15
C MET A 22 -17.92 -3.01 0.42
N LYS A 23 -18.61 -1.95 -0.03
CA LYS A 23 -20.08 -1.87 0.01
C LYS A 23 -20.78 -2.86 -0.93
N ARG A 24 -20.03 -3.50 -1.83
CA ARG A 24 -20.55 -4.34 -2.93
C ARG A 24 -19.85 -5.69 -3.02
N ILE A 25 -18.57 -5.77 -2.66
CA ILE A 25 -17.74 -6.97 -2.77
C ILE A 25 -16.94 -7.23 -1.48
N SER A 26 -16.30 -8.39 -1.39
CA SER A 26 -15.47 -8.73 -0.23
C SER A 26 -14.26 -7.81 -0.10
N TYR A 27 -13.72 -7.70 1.11
CA TYR A 27 -12.51 -6.93 1.40
C TYR A 27 -11.35 -7.28 0.46
N GLY A 28 -11.00 -8.57 0.33
CA GLY A 28 -9.89 -8.98 -0.53
C GLY A 28 -10.10 -8.60 -2.00
N ALA A 29 -11.32 -8.76 -2.53
CA ALA A 29 -11.62 -8.35 -3.89
C ALA A 29 -11.59 -6.82 -4.08
N ALA A 30 -12.01 -6.06 -3.07
CA ALA A 30 -11.94 -4.60 -3.05
C ALA A 30 -10.49 -4.08 -2.98
N HIS A 31 -9.66 -4.75 -2.18
CA HIS A 31 -8.23 -4.47 -2.04
C HIS A 31 -7.50 -4.65 -3.37
N ASP A 32 -7.62 -5.85 -3.97
CA ASP A 32 -6.99 -6.19 -5.24
C ASP A 32 -7.45 -5.27 -6.38
N ALA A 33 -8.75 -4.99 -6.45
CA ALA A 33 -9.31 -4.07 -7.44
C ALA A 33 -8.80 -2.63 -7.27
N SER A 34 -8.58 -2.17 -6.03
CA SER A 34 -8.09 -0.82 -5.76
C SER A 34 -6.59 -0.69 -6.07
N LEU A 35 -5.78 -1.71 -5.76
CA LEU A 35 -4.39 -1.78 -6.19
C LEU A 35 -4.27 -1.74 -7.72
N LEU A 36 -5.08 -2.53 -8.42
CA LEU A 36 -5.11 -2.57 -9.89
C LEU A 36 -5.53 -1.23 -10.51
N LYS A 37 -6.57 -0.59 -9.96
CA LYS A 37 -7.10 0.69 -10.45
C LYS A 37 -6.04 1.79 -10.47
N TYR A 38 -5.18 1.85 -9.45
CA TYR A 38 -4.11 2.84 -9.36
C TYR A 38 -2.76 2.31 -9.84
N ASN A 39 -2.69 1.05 -10.28
CA ASN A 39 -1.49 0.36 -10.73
C ASN A 39 -0.33 0.48 -9.72
N VAL A 40 -0.64 0.23 -8.44
CA VAL A 40 0.32 0.30 -7.32
C VAL A 40 0.60 -1.08 -6.74
N SER A 41 1.81 -1.27 -6.21
CA SER A 41 2.19 -2.48 -5.49
C SER A 41 1.53 -2.51 -4.10
N PRO A 42 1.09 -3.68 -3.60
CA PRO A 42 0.61 -3.80 -2.20
C PRO A 42 1.66 -3.35 -1.17
N TYR A 43 2.96 -3.47 -1.51
CA TYR A 43 4.05 -3.04 -0.63
C TYR A 43 4.33 -1.52 -0.67
N SER A 44 3.73 -0.81 -1.64
CA SER A 44 3.94 0.62 -1.85
C SER A 44 2.85 1.51 -1.26
N VAL A 45 1.75 0.92 -0.78
CA VAL A 45 0.59 1.64 -0.21
C VAL A 45 0.98 2.49 1.01
N TYR A 46 1.92 2.01 1.82
CA TYR A 46 2.43 2.74 2.99
C TYR A 46 3.78 3.38 2.71
N ALA A 47 3.95 4.62 3.15
CA ALA A 47 5.19 5.36 3.05
C ALA A 47 6.31 4.74 3.92
N PRO A 48 7.59 4.86 3.52
CA PRO A 48 8.73 4.30 4.25
C PRO A 48 8.75 4.72 5.73
N GLU A 49 8.40 5.97 6.05
CA GLU A 49 8.40 6.51 7.41
C GLU A 49 7.34 5.82 8.29
N VAL A 50 6.18 5.49 7.72
CA VAL A 50 5.11 4.76 8.43
C VAL A 50 5.57 3.34 8.77
N ILE A 51 6.24 2.69 7.82
CA ILE A 51 6.77 1.33 7.99
C ILE A 51 7.87 1.31 9.06
N GLN A 52 8.78 2.27 9.04
CA GLN A 52 9.83 2.41 10.04
C GLN A 52 9.30 2.74 11.44
N ALA A 53 8.24 3.56 11.54
CA ALA A 53 7.63 3.92 12.82
C ALA A 53 6.82 2.77 13.44
N ASN A 54 6.40 1.77 12.65
CA ASN A 54 5.53 0.68 13.10
C ASN A 54 6.09 -0.71 12.74
N PRO A 55 7.31 -1.07 13.19
CA PRO A 55 8.00 -2.28 12.73
C PRO A 55 7.29 -3.60 13.09
N GLY A 56 6.38 -3.59 14.08
CA GLY A 56 5.56 -4.75 14.44
C GLY A 56 4.37 -5.01 13.51
N ASN A 57 3.96 -4.01 12.72
CA ASN A 57 2.80 -4.11 11.82
C ASN A 57 3.20 -4.48 10.38
N PHE A 58 4.49 -4.39 10.05
CA PHE A 58 5.01 -4.62 8.70
C PHE A 58 6.09 -5.69 8.70
N ASN A 59 5.85 -6.75 7.92
CA ASN A 59 6.81 -7.85 7.77
C ASN A 59 8.00 -7.44 6.87
N GLU A 60 8.93 -8.38 6.69
CA GLU A 60 10.16 -8.15 5.95
C GLU A 60 9.94 -7.82 4.46
N ASN A 61 8.83 -8.24 3.86
CA ASN A 61 8.54 -7.96 2.45
C ASN A 61 8.34 -6.45 2.22
N TRP A 62 7.62 -5.76 3.12
CA TRP A 62 7.50 -4.30 3.06
C TRP A 62 8.86 -3.62 3.26
N ARG A 63 9.66 -4.09 4.22
CA ARG A 63 10.99 -3.52 4.46
C ARG A 63 11.94 -3.70 3.28
N ASN A 64 11.92 -4.86 2.65
CA ASN A 64 12.73 -5.18 1.48
C ASN A 64 12.30 -4.36 0.26
N PHE A 65 10.99 -4.16 0.06
CA PHE A 65 10.47 -3.30 -1.01
C PHE A 65 11.04 -1.87 -0.92
N TRP A 66 11.17 -1.33 0.29
CA TRP A 66 11.70 0.02 0.53
C TRP A 66 13.23 0.07 0.75
N GLY A 67 13.93 -1.07 0.64
CA GLY A 67 15.39 -1.14 0.76
C GLY A 67 15.93 -1.00 2.19
N PHE A 68 15.11 -1.29 3.21
CA PHE A 68 15.55 -1.32 4.62
C PHE A 68 16.26 -2.62 5.01
N GLY A 69 16.10 -3.69 4.22
CA GLY A 69 16.80 -4.96 4.42
C GLY A 69 18.19 -4.93 3.81
N GLN A 70 19.17 -4.41 4.56
CA GLN A 70 20.61 -4.64 4.37
C GLN A 70 21.25 -4.90 5.74
#